data_AF-A0A1A2MEU0-F1
#
_entry.id   AF-A0A1A2MEU0-F1
#
_cell.length_a   1.000
_cell.length_b   1.000
_cell.length_c   1.000
_cell.angle_alpha   90.00
_cell.angle_beta   90.00
_cell.angle_gamma   90.00
#
_symmetry.space_group_name_H-M   'P 1'
#
loop_
_entity.id
_entity.type
_entity.pdbx_description
1 polymer ?
#
loop_
_entity_poly.entity_id
_entity_poly.type
_entity_poly.pdbx_seq_one_letter_code
_entity_poly.pdbx_strand_id
1 'polypeptide(L)'
;MPPHRRNQGWLYAVLAVIAVAVGVGVASVTAYAHYRNSDPVKIKALIVAFSDSVNEGNPQKIASFMCREEAEPHLDSAVDPGGEPAQAPRPKFRIGDVVVHGNAASAALTFQDNQTQTMYFRREDGRWTVCAPAKDQL
;
A
#
# COMPACT_ATOMS: atom_id res chain seq x y z
N MET A 1 -27.38 47.52 -43.36
CA MET A 1 -27.39 46.19 -42.70
C MET A 1 -26.04 45.99 -42.02
N PRO A 2 -25.97 45.87 -40.68
CA PRO A 2 -24.69 45.64 -40.02
C PRO A 2 -24.27 44.16 -40.16
N PRO A 3 -22.98 43.86 -40.34
CA PRO A 3 -22.51 42.49 -40.50
C PRO A 3 -22.56 41.75 -39.16
N HIS A 4 -23.10 40.54 -39.19
CA HIS A 4 -23.24 39.65 -38.04
C HIS A 4 -21.86 39.09 -37.63
N ARG A 5 -21.12 39.82 -36.77
CA ARG A 5 -20.00 39.24 -35.99
C ARG A 5 -20.56 38.36 -34.86
N ARG A 6 -21.22 37.27 -35.23
CA ARG A 6 -21.69 36.24 -34.31
C ARG A 6 -21.05 34.96 -34.79
N ASN A 7 -20.26 34.30 -33.94
CA ASN A 7 -19.87 32.87 -33.97
C ASN A 7 -18.42 32.65 -33.49
N GLN A 8 -17.50 33.61 -33.63
CA GLN A 8 -16.12 33.43 -33.14
C GLN A 8 -16.05 33.34 -31.61
N GLY A 9 -16.77 34.19 -30.88
CA GLY A 9 -16.81 34.13 -29.40
C GLY A 9 -17.40 32.83 -28.85
N TRP A 10 -18.35 32.21 -29.59
CA TRP A 10 -18.95 30.94 -29.21
C TRP A 10 -17.99 29.77 -29.40
N LEU A 11 -17.22 29.76 -30.49
CA LEU A 11 -16.19 28.75 -30.74
C LEU A 11 -15.08 28.77 -29.67
N TYR A 12 -14.63 29.96 -29.26
CA TYR A 12 -13.65 30.07 -28.17
C TYR A 12 -14.23 29.61 -26.82
N ALA A 13 -15.49 29.89 -26.54
CA ALA A 13 -16.15 29.42 -25.33
C ALA A 13 -16.25 27.88 -25.30
N VAL A 14 -16.62 27.24 -26.42
CA VAL A 14 -16.68 25.77 -26.52
C VAL A 14 -15.30 25.14 -26.38
N LEU A 15 -14.27 25.69 -27.05
CA LEU A 15 -12.89 25.23 -26.93
C LEU A 15 -12.37 25.35 -25.49
N ALA A 16 -12.67 26.44 -24.80
CA ALA A 16 -12.30 26.63 -23.40
C ALA A 16 -12.94 25.58 -22.48
N VAL A 17 -14.23 25.26 -22.67
CA VAL A 17 -14.92 24.23 -21.89
C VAL A 17 -14.32 22.84 -22.13
N ILE A 18 -14.03 22.49 -23.39
CA ILE A 18 -13.39 21.22 -23.73
C ILE A 18 -11.99 21.13 -23.10
N ALA A 19 -11.19 22.19 -23.20
CA ALA A 19 -9.85 22.23 -22.61
C ALA A 19 -9.89 22.07 -21.08
N VAL A 20 -10.83 22.72 -20.39
CA VAL A 20 -11.04 22.55 -18.94
C VAL A 20 -11.48 21.12 -18.62
N ALA A 21 -12.44 20.56 -19.35
CA ALA A 21 -12.93 19.21 -19.10
C ALA A 21 -11.84 18.15 -19.29
N VAL A 22 -11.03 18.28 -20.35
CA VAL A 22 -9.88 17.40 -20.61
C VAL A 22 -8.82 17.59 -19.53
N GLY A 23 -8.50 18.82 -19.13
CA GLY A 23 -7.54 19.11 -18.06
C GLY A 23 -7.96 18.49 -16.72
N VAL A 24 -9.23 18.61 -16.34
CA VAL A 24 -9.80 18.00 -15.12
C VAL A 24 -9.77 16.47 -15.21
N GLY A 25 -10.13 15.89 -16.35
CA GLY A 25 -10.10 14.44 -16.58
C GLY A 25 -8.69 13.86 -16.47
N VAL A 26 -7.69 14.50 -17.08
CA VAL A 26 -6.30 14.04 -17.01
C VAL A 26 -5.75 14.18 -15.58
N ALA A 27 -5.98 15.31 -14.91
CA ALA A 27 -5.51 15.53 -13.54
C ALA A 27 -6.10 14.54 -12.54
N SER A 28 -7.37 14.17 -12.71
CA SER A 28 -8.03 13.18 -11.84
C SER A 28 -7.47 11.77 -12.05
N VAL A 29 -7.20 11.36 -13.29
CA VAL A 29 -6.59 10.06 -13.58
C VAL A 29 -5.17 9.97 -13.06
N THR A 30 -4.35 11.01 -13.25
CA THR A 30 -2.96 11.00 -12.77
C THR A 30 -2.88 11.08 -11.25
N ALA A 31 -3.73 11.88 -10.60
CA ALA A 31 -3.84 11.91 -9.14
C ALA A 31 -4.29 10.56 -8.57
N TYR A 32 -5.26 9.89 -9.21
CA TYR A 32 -5.73 8.57 -8.81
C TYR A 32 -4.65 7.49 -8.96
N ALA A 33 -3.91 7.51 -10.08
CA ALA A 33 -2.79 6.60 -10.31
C ALA A 33 -1.65 6.85 -9.30
N HIS A 34 -1.34 8.11 -9.00
CA HIS A 34 -0.35 8.49 -8.00
C HIS A 34 -0.76 8.04 -6.59
N TYR A 35 -2.02 8.24 -6.23
CA TYR A 35 -2.58 7.79 -4.95
C TYR A 35 -2.50 6.28 -4.77
N ARG A 36 -2.88 5.50 -5.80
CA ARG A 36 -2.78 4.03 -5.79
C ARG A 36 -1.34 3.52 -5.69
N ASN A 37 -0.37 4.31 -6.16
CA ASN A 37 1.05 3.98 -6.10
C ASN A 37 1.77 4.55 -4.87
N SER A 38 1.04 5.16 -3.94
CA SER A 38 1.60 5.73 -2.71
C SER A 38 2.07 4.65 -1.73
N ASP A 39 3.08 4.98 -0.94
CA ASP A 39 3.66 4.05 0.05
C ASP A 39 2.64 3.56 1.09
N PRO A 40 1.74 4.39 1.65
CA PRO A 40 0.69 3.93 2.55
C PRO A 40 -0.20 2.83 1.96
N VAL A 41 -0.54 2.92 0.67
CA VAL A 41 -1.36 1.89 -0.01
C VAL A 41 -0.58 0.59 -0.15
N LYS A 42 0.70 0.66 -0.51
CA LYS A 42 1.58 -0.51 -0.63
C LYS A 42 1.79 -1.20 0.71
N ILE A 43 2.03 -0.44 1.77
CA ILE A 43 2.23 -0.97 3.12
C ILE A 43 0.94 -1.61 3.64
N LYS A 44 -0.22 -1.00 3.43
CA LYS A 44 -1.52 -1.62 3.78
C LYS A 44 -1.72 -2.95 3.05
N ALA A 45 -1.41 -3.01 1.75
CA ALA A 45 -1.49 -4.25 0.98
C ALA A 45 -0.50 -5.31 1.50
N LEU A 46 0.72 -4.91 1.87
CA LEU A 46 1.73 -5.79 2.46
C LEU A 46 1.25 -6.38 3.79
N ILE A 47 0.65 -5.59 4.69
CA ILE A 47 0.11 -6.08 5.96
C ILE A 47 -0.93 -7.18 5.76
N VAL A 48 -1.86 -6.98 4.82
CA VAL A 48 -2.89 -7.97 4.50
C VAL A 48 -2.26 -9.24 3.93
N ALA A 49 -1.35 -9.11 2.96
CA ALA A 49 -0.68 -10.24 2.33
C ALA A 49 0.18 -11.04 3.32
N PHE A 50 0.87 -10.34 4.22
CA PHE A 50 1.64 -10.96 5.31
C PHE A 50 0.72 -11.73 6.26
N SER A 51 -0.37 -11.12 6.73
CA SER A 51 -1.32 -11.80 7.60
C SER A 51 -1.94 -13.04 6.93
N ASP A 52 -2.29 -12.96 5.65
CA ASP A 52 -2.78 -14.11 4.90
C ASP A 52 -1.72 -15.21 4.80
N SER A 53 -0.45 -14.88 4.59
CA SER A 53 0.63 -15.89 4.57
C SER A 53 0.87 -16.56 5.93
N VAL A 54 0.72 -15.82 7.02
CA VAL A 54 0.80 -16.36 8.39
C VAL A 54 -0.36 -17.32 8.64
N ASN A 55 -1.58 -16.97 8.21
CA ASN A 55 -2.74 -17.86 8.32
C ASN A 55 -2.64 -19.12 7.46
N GLU A 56 -1.95 -19.05 6.32
CA GLU A 56 -1.67 -20.22 5.48
C GLU A 56 -0.59 -21.13 6.07
N GLY A 57 0.20 -20.64 7.03
CA GLY A 57 1.23 -21.42 7.71
C GLY A 57 2.41 -21.82 6.83
N ASN A 58 2.68 -21.10 5.72
CA ASN A 58 3.78 -21.40 4.81
C ASN A 58 5.02 -20.53 5.17
N PRO A 59 6.07 -21.09 5.80
CA PRO A 59 7.20 -20.30 6.28
C PRO A 59 7.97 -19.60 5.16
N GLN A 60 8.10 -20.21 3.98
CA GLN A 60 8.74 -19.59 2.81
C GLN A 60 7.97 -18.37 2.33
N LYS A 61 6.63 -18.45 2.30
CA LYS A 61 5.76 -17.34 1.89
C LYS A 61 5.80 -16.20 2.92
N ILE A 62 5.78 -16.53 4.21
CA ILE A 62 5.94 -15.56 5.30
C ILE A 62 7.29 -14.82 5.16
N ALA A 63 8.39 -15.58 5.02
CA ALA A 63 9.74 -15.03 4.86
C ALA A 63 9.86 -14.09 3.65
N SER A 64 9.14 -14.36 2.56
CA SER A 64 9.20 -13.54 1.34
C SER A 64 8.71 -12.09 1.49
N PHE A 65 7.96 -11.81 2.56
CA PHE A 65 7.45 -10.49 2.92
C PHE A 65 8.32 -9.77 3.96
N MET A 66 9.27 -10.47 4.58
CA MET A 66 10.13 -9.94 5.63
C MET A 66 11.41 -9.33 5.06
N CYS A 67 12.05 -8.44 5.83
CA CYS A 67 13.41 -8.02 5.53
C CYS A 67 14.37 -9.21 5.70
N ARG A 68 15.52 -9.13 5.04
CA ARG A 68 16.48 -10.25 5.00
C ARG A 68 16.81 -10.80 6.39
N GLU A 69 17.03 -9.92 7.36
CA GLU A 69 17.39 -10.32 8.72
C GLU A 69 16.28 -11.08 9.46
N GLU A 70 15.00 -10.79 9.17
CA GLU A 70 13.86 -11.50 9.77
C GLU A 70 13.43 -12.74 8.97
N ALA A 71 13.80 -12.81 7.70
CA ALA A 71 13.46 -13.93 6.83
C ALA A 71 14.27 -15.21 7.18
N GLU A 72 15.54 -15.09 7.59
CA GLU A 72 16.44 -16.22 7.80
C GLU A 72 15.86 -17.31 8.75
N PRO A 73 15.35 -16.99 9.95
CA PRO A 73 14.82 -18.03 10.85
C PRO A 73 13.61 -18.79 10.29
N HIS A 74 12.79 -18.12 9.46
CA HIS A 74 11.62 -18.72 8.84
C HIS A 74 11.99 -19.65 7.68
N LEU A 75 13.09 -19.36 6.96
CA LEU A 75 13.62 -20.21 5.92
C LEU A 75 14.22 -21.51 6.50
N ASP A 76 14.84 -21.44 7.67
CA ASP A 76 15.36 -22.62 8.37
C ASP A 76 14.23 -23.56 8.83
N SER A 77 13.14 -22.99 9.33
CA SER A 77 11.94 -23.72 9.77
C SER A 77 11.20 -24.42 8.62
N ALA A 78 11.41 -23.93 7.41
CA ALA A 78 10.81 -24.44 6.18
C ALA A 78 11.42 -25.77 5.70
N VAL A 79 12.60 -26.15 6.25
CA VAL A 79 13.32 -27.39 5.92
C VAL A 79 12.73 -28.61 6.66
N ASP A 80 11.94 -28.40 7.72
CA ASP A 80 11.23 -29.46 8.46
C ASP A 80 9.72 -29.16 8.55
N PRO A 81 8.94 -29.45 7.49
CA PRO A 81 7.54 -29.02 7.36
C PRO A 81 6.57 -29.86 8.20
N GLY A 82 7.03 -30.57 9.24
CA GLY A 82 6.22 -31.49 10.06
C GLY A 82 5.09 -30.82 10.87
N GLY A 83 4.89 -29.51 10.75
CA GLY A 83 3.80 -28.79 11.38
C GLY A 83 2.52 -28.79 10.53
N GLU A 84 1.43 -29.31 11.08
CA GLU A 84 0.10 -29.19 10.47
C GLU A 84 -0.23 -27.70 10.24
N PRO A 85 -0.69 -27.30 9.04
CA PRO A 85 -1.04 -25.90 8.78
C PRO A 85 -2.11 -25.47 9.80
N ALA A 86 -1.79 -24.46 10.58
CA ALA A 86 -2.71 -23.91 11.55
C ALA A 86 -3.94 -23.38 10.81
N GLN A 87 -5.06 -24.12 10.84
CA GLN A 87 -6.37 -23.64 10.39
C GLN A 87 -6.95 -22.61 11.39
N ALA A 88 -6.10 -21.74 11.93
CA ALA A 88 -6.50 -20.72 12.88
C ALA A 88 -7.42 -19.70 12.17
N PRO A 89 -8.48 -19.22 12.84
CA PRO A 89 -9.29 -18.14 12.30
C PRO A 89 -8.42 -16.93 11.99
N ARG A 90 -8.58 -16.35 10.79
CA ARG A 90 -7.83 -15.14 10.41
C ARG A 90 -8.05 -14.05 11.47
N PRO A 91 -6.98 -13.47 12.04
CA PRO A 91 -7.14 -12.38 12.98
C PRO A 91 -7.80 -11.21 12.25
N LYS A 92 -8.91 -10.70 12.80
CA LYS A 92 -9.53 -9.48 12.26
C LYS A 92 -8.92 -8.27 12.94
N PHE A 93 -8.33 -7.40 12.15
CA PHE A 93 -7.73 -6.14 12.60
C PHE A 93 -8.12 -5.00 11.66
N ARG A 94 -7.99 -3.78 12.17
CA ARG A 94 -8.06 -2.54 11.39
C ARG A 94 -6.65 -1.97 11.27
N ILE A 95 -6.27 -1.56 10.06
CA ILE A 95 -5.00 -0.86 9.84
C ILE A 95 -5.26 0.62 10.02
N GLY A 96 -4.59 1.22 10.98
CA GLY A 96 -4.60 2.66 11.24
C GLY A 96 -3.78 3.44 10.22
N ASP A 97 -3.30 4.60 10.66
CA ASP A 97 -2.44 5.44 9.83
C ASP A 97 -1.08 4.80 9.62
N VAL A 98 -0.56 5.02 8.40
CA VAL A 98 0.78 4.60 8.01
C VAL A 98 1.65 5.84 8.01
N VAL A 99 2.73 5.80 8.78
CA VAL A 99 3.71 6.87 8.87
C VAL A 99 4.96 6.43 8.12
N VAL A 100 5.38 7.21 7.13
CA VAL A 100 6.53 6.90 6.27
C VAL A 100 7.63 7.95 6.47
N HIS A 101 8.84 7.50 6.81
CA HIS A 101 10.04 8.32 6.94
C HIS A 101 11.15 7.74 6.05
N GLY A 102 11.29 8.31 4.85
CA GLY A 102 12.29 7.85 3.87
C GLY A 102 12.08 6.37 3.49
N ASN A 103 13.01 5.51 3.92
CA ASN A 103 12.97 4.07 3.67
C ASN A 103 12.42 3.25 4.86
N ALA A 104 11.94 3.90 5.92
CA ALA A 104 11.30 3.25 7.06
C ALA A 104 9.83 3.68 7.16
N ALA A 105 8.99 2.80 7.69
CA ALA A 105 7.60 3.14 7.97
C ALA A 105 7.07 2.38 9.19
N SER A 106 5.98 2.87 9.76
CA SER A 106 5.18 2.16 10.78
C SER A 106 3.70 2.21 10.46
N ALA A 107 2.97 1.21 10.96
CA ALA A 107 1.51 1.17 10.90
C ALA A 107 0.96 0.58 12.20
N ALA A 108 -0.11 1.18 12.72
CA ALA A 108 -0.85 0.63 13.85
C ALA A 108 -1.89 -0.40 13.36
N LEU A 109 -1.98 -1.53 14.04
CA LEU A 109 -3.01 -2.55 13.85
C LEU A 109 -3.85 -2.63 15.11
N THR A 110 -5.16 -2.42 15.00
CA THR A 110 -6.09 -2.59 16.12
C THR A 110 -6.91 -3.86 15.91
N PHE A 111 -6.77 -4.81 16.82
CA PHE A 111 -7.47 -6.10 16.82
C PHE A 111 -8.88 -5.97 17.45
N GLN A 112 -9.73 -6.98 17.27
CA GLN A 112 -11.12 -6.96 17.75
C GLN A 112 -11.26 -6.81 19.27
N ASP A 113 -10.27 -7.23 20.04
CA ASP A 113 -10.19 -7.08 21.50
C ASP A 113 -9.66 -5.69 21.93
N ASN A 114 -9.58 -4.75 20.98
CA ASN A 114 -9.00 -3.41 21.13
C ASN A 114 -7.51 -3.39 21.49
N GLN A 115 -6.81 -4.53 21.39
CA GLN A 115 -5.36 -4.51 21.46
C GLN A 115 -4.80 -3.82 20.23
N THR A 116 -3.81 -2.95 20.43
CA THR A 116 -3.12 -2.27 19.33
C THR A 116 -1.67 -2.70 19.30
N GLN A 117 -1.19 -3.08 18.12
CA GLN A 117 0.21 -3.41 17.87
C GLN A 117 0.75 -2.53 16.75
N THR A 118 2.01 -2.14 16.86
CA THR A 118 2.70 -1.39 15.80
C THR A 118 3.56 -2.35 14.99
N MET A 119 3.34 -2.37 13.68
CA MET A 119 4.24 -3.02 12.74
C MET A 119 5.20 -2.00 12.13
N TYR A 120 6.40 -2.46 11.81
CA TYR A 120 7.47 -1.66 11.22
C TYR A 120 7.85 -2.24 9.86
N PHE A 121 8.26 -1.34 8.96
CA PHE A 121 8.55 -1.69 7.57
C PHE A 121 9.82 -1.00 7.11
N ARG A 122 10.59 -1.69 6.28
CA ARG A 122 11.75 -1.14 5.59
C ARG A 122 11.57 -1.28 4.09
N ARG A 123 12.11 -0.33 3.34
CA ARG A 123 12.21 -0.42 1.89
C ARG A 123 13.56 -1.04 1.52
N GLU A 124 13.53 -2.23 0.93
CA GLU A 124 14.68 -2.96 0.43
C GLU A 124 14.50 -3.19 -1.07
N ASP A 125 15.52 -2.85 -1.87
CA ASP A 125 15.49 -2.97 -3.34
C ASP A 125 14.24 -2.36 -4.00
N GLY A 126 13.77 -1.24 -3.44
CA GLY A 126 12.60 -0.52 -3.94
C GLY A 126 11.25 -1.10 -3.52
N ARG A 127 11.21 -2.20 -2.76
CA ARG A 127 10.02 -2.89 -2.26
C ARG A 127 9.91 -2.75 -0.73
N TRP A 128 8.69 -2.59 -0.21
CA TRP A 128 8.45 -2.60 1.23
C TRP A 128 8.44 -4.03 1.77
N THR A 129 9.07 -4.23 2.94
CA THR A 129 9.13 -5.49 3.68
C THR A 129 8.74 -5.26 5.15
N VAL A 130 8.25 -6.30 5.82
CA VAL A 130 8.05 -6.32 7.28
C VAL A 130 9.41 -6.40 7.94
N CYS A 131 9.72 -5.46 8.83
CA CYS A 131 11.03 -5.37 9.45
C CYS A 131 10.96 -4.68 10.82
N ALA A 132 10.93 -5.43 11.92
CA ALA A 132 10.91 -4.85 13.26
C ALA A 132 12.10 -3.91 13.56
N PRO A 133 13.33 -4.21 13.11
CA PRO A 133 14.48 -3.30 13.28
C PRO A 133 14.34 -1.96 12.55
N ALA A 134 13.34 -1.76 11.68
CA ALA A 134 13.08 -0.45 11.08
C ALA A 134 12.56 0.59 12.10
N LYS A 135 12.15 0.15 13.30
CA LYS A 135 11.78 1.03 14.41
C LYS A 135 12.86 2.06 14.73
N ASP A 136 14.13 1.67 14.67
CA ASP A 136 15.27 2.54 15.02
C ASP A 136 15.57 3.61 13.96
N GLN A 137 14.82 3.62 12.84
CA GLN A 137 14.97 4.52 11.70
C GLN A 137 13.81 5.51 11.55
N LEU A 138 12.82 5.44 12.45
CA LEU A 138 11.67 6.35 12.54
C LEU A 138 11.96 7.47 13.55
#